data_AF-A0A2H6G015-F1
#
_entry.id   AF-A0A2H6G015-F1
#
_cell.length_a   1.000
_cell.length_b   1.000
_cell.length_c   1.000
_cell.angle_alpha   90.00
_cell.angle_beta   90.00
_cell.angle_gamma   90.00
#
_symmetry.space_group_name_H-M   'P 1'
#
loop_
_entity.id
_entity.type
_entity.pdbx_description
1 polymer ?
#
loop_
_entity_poly.entity_id
_entity_poly.type
_entity_poly.pdbx_seq_one_letter_code
_entity_poly.pdbx_strand_id
1 'polypeptide(L)'
;MSLYGKDRGGMRQVFFNTWQKYKQSQALQGVESLLIDVILLHPEYHSILENRNKYLDFDFPPEQGQGNPFLHMSLHVTINEQLSIDNPPGIRQHFQTLQQKHEKHDALHVLLECLAEAIWKAQRHESADLEKDYLACVTEQTRK
;
A
#
# COMPACT_ATOMS: atom_id res chain seq x y z
N MET A 1 16.92 7.69 0.70
CA MET A 1 16.16 8.22 1.86
C MET A 1 15.06 7.22 2.17
N SER A 2 15.22 6.40 3.20
CA SER A 2 14.34 5.25 3.46
C SER A 2 12.98 5.74 3.99
N LEU A 3 11.93 5.62 3.16
CA LEU A 3 10.54 6.00 3.46
C LEU A 3 9.89 5.17 4.59
N TYR A 4 10.57 4.14 5.09
CA TYR A 4 10.00 3.19 6.05
C TYR A 4 10.47 3.38 7.50
N GLY A 5 11.45 4.26 7.75
CA GLY A 5 12.21 4.25 9.01
C GLY A 5 12.00 5.39 10.00
N LYS A 6 11.47 6.57 9.60
CA LYS A 6 11.56 7.77 10.46
C LYS A 6 10.25 8.45 10.88
N ASP A 7 9.10 8.10 10.31
CA ASP A 7 7.83 8.74 10.69
C ASP A 7 6.65 7.75 10.72
N ARG A 8 6.78 6.71 11.56
CA ARG A 8 5.71 5.72 11.78
C ARG A 8 4.43 6.37 12.34
N GLY A 9 4.58 7.42 13.15
CA GLY A 9 3.45 8.16 13.73
C GLY A 9 2.74 9.04 12.70
N GLY A 10 3.48 9.78 11.87
CA GLY A 10 2.91 10.73 10.93
C GLY A 10 1.94 10.11 9.94
N MET A 11 2.35 9.03 9.26
CA MET A 11 1.47 8.41 8.26
C MET A 11 0.21 7.77 8.87
N ARG A 12 0.31 7.15 10.05
CA ARG A 12 -0.86 6.62 10.77
C ARG A 12 -1.84 7.73 11.12
N GLN A 13 -1.35 8.86 11.62
CA GLN A 13 -2.19 10.02 11.93
C GLN A 13 -2.95 10.51 10.71
N VAL A 14 -2.32 10.54 9.53
CA VAL A 14 -2.98 10.96 8.28
C VAL A 14 -4.11 9.99 7.91
N PHE A 15 -3.94 8.67 8.05
CA PHE A 15 -5.03 7.70 7.83
C PHE A 15 -6.22 7.93 8.78
N PHE A 16 -5.97 8.10 10.07
CA PHE A 16 -7.03 8.40 11.05
C PHE A 16 -7.75 9.72 10.73
N ASN A 17 -7.00 10.77 10.45
CA ASN A 17 -7.56 12.08 10.13
C ASN A 17 -8.39 12.03 8.83
N THR A 18 -7.89 11.33 7.79
CA THR A 18 -8.58 11.15 6.51
C THR A 18 -9.91 10.42 6.72
N TRP A 19 -9.92 9.32 7.46
CA TRP A 19 -11.14 8.57 7.77
C TRP A 19 -12.15 9.42 8.54
N GLN A 20 -11.69 10.16 9.55
CA GLN A 20 -12.54 11.06 10.33
C GLN A 20 -13.16 12.16 9.45
N LYS A 21 -12.35 12.83 8.60
CA LYS A 21 -12.82 13.85 7.66
C LYS A 21 -13.88 13.29 6.72
N TYR A 22 -13.63 12.12 6.13
CA TYR A 22 -14.58 11.45 5.24
C TYR A 22 -15.91 11.16 5.93
N LYS A 23 -15.89 10.59 7.14
CA LYS A 23 -17.10 10.30 7.94
C LYS A 23 -17.89 11.55 8.30
N GLN A 24 -17.23 12.70 8.37
CA GLN A 24 -17.84 14.00 8.65
C GLN A 24 -18.19 14.79 7.38
N SER A 25 -18.06 14.18 6.19
CA SER A 25 -18.26 14.83 4.89
C SER A 25 -17.43 16.12 4.73
N GLN A 26 -16.25 16.17 5.35
CA GLN A 26 -15.31 17.28 5.22
C GLN A 26 -14.50 17.14 3.93
N ALA A 27 -14.06 18.27 3.37
CA ALA A 27 -13.23 18.26 2.18
C ALA A 27 -11.88 17.56 2.45
N LEU A 28 -11.55 16.61 1.59
CA LEU A 28 -10.25 15.93 1.56
C LEU A 28 -9.29 16.72 0.66
N GLN A 29 -8.03 16.81 1.07
CA GLN A 29 -7.02 17.61 0.37
C GLN A 29 -5.75 16.81 0.09
N GLY A 30 -5.16 17.05 -1.08
CA GLY A 30 -3.88 16.45 -1.47
C GLY A 30 -3.91 14.93 -1.42
N VAL A 31 -3.03 14.35 -0.59
CA VAL A 31 -2.88 12.90 -0.45
C VAL A 31 -4.10 12.21 0.19
N GLU A 32 -4.94 12.95 0.93
CA GLU A 32 -6.12 12.40 1.61
C GLU A 32 -7.11 11.74 0.63
N SER A 33 -7.20 12.23 -0.61
CA SER A 33 -8.02 11.62 -1.66
C SER A 33 -7.51 10.24 -2.09
N LEU A 34 -6.18 10.05 -2.18
CA LEU A 34 -5.61 8.74 -2.47
C LEU A 34 -5.79 7.77 -1.31
N LEU A 35 -5.66 8.27 -0.08
CA LEU A 35 -5.83 7.46 1.13
C LEU A 35 -7.28 6.99 1.28
N ILE A 36 -8.28 7.85 1.03
CA ILE A 36 -9.67 7.43 1.20
C ILE A 36 -10.07 6.35 0.20
N ASP A 37 -9.58 6.41 -1.04
CA ASP A 37 -9.84 5.37 -2.05
C ASP A 37 -9.34 4.01 -1.57
N VAL A 38 -8.15 3.98 -0.96
CA VAL A 38 -7.57 2.76 -0.35
C VAL A 38 -8.35 2.32 0.88
N ILE A 39 -8.72 3.24 1.78
CA ILE A 39 -9.50 2.91 2.98
C ILE A 39 -10.85 2.28 2.59
N LEU A 40 -11.54 2.85 1.60
CA LEU A 40 -12.83 2.33 1.14
C LEU A 40 -12.72 0.96 0.47
N LEU A 41 -11.57 0.66 -0.15
CA LEU A 41 -11.27 -0.65 -0.71
C LEU A 41 -11.00 -1.72 0.36
N HIS A 42 -10.73 -1.31 1.60
CA HIS A 42 -10.37 -2.17 2.73
C HIS A 42 -11.31 -2.01 3.95
N PRO A 43 -12.58 -2.49 3.85
CA PRO A 43 -13.54 -2.42 4.95
C PRO A 43 -13.08 -3.13 6.22
N GLU A 44 -12.21 -4.14 6.12
CA GLU A 44 -11.63 -4.86 7.25
C GLU A 44 -10.84 -3.94 8.22
N TYR A 45 -10.31 -2.82 7.73
CA TYR A 45 -9.53 -1.87 8.51
C TYR A 45 -10.35 -0.71 9.07
N HIS A 46 -11.65 -0.59 8.74
CA HIS A 46 -12.49 0.51 9.24
C HIS A 46 -12.58 0.51 10.76
N SER A 47 -12.74 -0.67 11.39
CA SER A 47 -12.79 -0.79 12.86
C SER A 47 -11.50 -0.35 13.55
N ILE A 48 -10.37 -0.48 12.86
CA ILE A 48 -9.05 -0.02 13.33
C ILE A 48 -9.00 1.50 13.27
N LEU A 49 -9.43 2.08 12.14
CA LEU A 49 -9.47 3.52 11.91
C LEU A 49 -10.52 4.25 12.78
N GLU A 50 -11.54 3.55 13.26
CA GLU A 50 -12.51 4.08 14.22
C GLU A 50 -11.96 4.19 15.65
N ASN A 51 -10.87 3.48 15.98
CA ASN A 51 -10.32 3.43 17.33
C ASN A 51 -8.87 3.94 17.39
N ARG A 52 -8.70 5.24 17.11
CA ARG A 52 -7.41 5.94 17.13
C ARG A 52 -6.62 5.73 18.42
N ASN A 53 -7.26 5.89 19.57
CA ASN A 53 -6.58 5.79 20.86
C ASN A 53 -5.94 4.42 21.09
N LYS A 54 -6.56 3.35 20.57
CA LYS A 54 -6.03 1.99 20.70
C LYS A 54 -4.93 1.70 19.69
N TYR A 55 -5.11 2.11 18.43
CA TYR A 55 -4.30 1.60 17.31
C TYR A 55 -3.25 2.56 16.78
N LEU A 56 -3.23 3.83 17.24
CA LEU A 56 -2.22 4.80 16.80
C LEU A 56 -0.80 4.31 17.09
N ASP A 57 -0.56 3.87 18.32
CA ASP A 57 0.75 3.41 18.79
C ASP A 57 0.84 1.89 18.93
N PHE A 58 -0.13 1.14 18.39
CA PHE A 58 -0.10 -0.32 18.43
C PHE A 58 0.96 -0.88 17.46
N ASP A 59 1.77 -1.84 17.92
CA ASP A 59 2.94 -2.30 17.18
C ASP A 59 2.63 -3.32 16.07
N PHE A 60 1.46 -3.96 16.08
CA PHE A 60 1.09 -5.03 15.14
C PHE A 60 2.19 -6.09 14.97
N PRO A 61 2.50 -6.86 16.03
CA PRO A 61 3.58 -7.84 15.99
C PRO A 61 3.25 -8.96 14.98
N PRO A 62 4.21 -9.40 14.14
CA PRO A 62 4.00 -10.43 13.13
C PRO A 62 3.43 -11.75 13.68
N GLU A 63 3.76 -12.08 14.93
CA GLU A 63 3.34 -13.29 15.64
C GLU A 63 1.83 -13.40 15.86
N GLN A 64 1.10 -12.29 15.78
CA GLN A 64 -0.37 -12.29 15.86
C GLN A 64 -1.05 -12.68 14.55
N GLY A 65 -0.28 -12.99 13.50
CA GLY A 65 -0.79 -13.44 12.20
C GLY A 65 -1.52 -12.36 11.38
N GLN A 66 -1.84 -11.21 12.00
CA GLN A 66 -2.37 -10.04 11.31
C GLN A 66 -1.19 -9.19 10.81
N GLY A 67 -1.07 -9.07 9.48
CA GLY A 67 -0.15 -8.11 8.87
C GLY A 67 -0.47 -6.68 9.33
N ASN A 68 0.52 -5.80 9.34
CA ASN A 68 0.32 -4.42 9.78
C ASN A 68 -0.62 -3.66 8.80
N PRO A 69 -1.83 -3.26 9.23
CA PRO A 69 -2.83 -2.63 8.35
C PRO A 69 -2.34 -1.34 7.72
N PHE A 70 -1.57 -0.54 8.48
CA PHE A 70 -1.03 0.72 7.98
C PHE A 70 0.04 0.49 6.94
N LEU A 71 0.90 -0.51 7.12
CA LEU A 71 1.87 -0.90 6.09
C LEU A 71 1.15 -1.36 4.81
N HIS A 72 0.13 -2.22 4.96
CA HIS A 72 -0.66 -2.72 3.84
C HIS A 72 -1.32 -1.57 3.05
N MET A 73 -2.03 -0.67 3.73
CA MET A 73 -2.67 0.48 3.08
C MET A 73 -1.64 1.44 2.46
N SER A 74 -0.49 1.67 3.11
CA SER A 74 0.58 2.49 2.55
C SER A 74 1.15 1.91 1.24
N LEU A 75 1.30 0.58 1.14
CA LEU A 75 1.74 -0.08 -0.09
C LEU A 75 0.73 0.14 -1.22
N HIS A 76 -0.57 0.07 -0.93
CA HIS A 76 -1.62 0.39 -1.91
C HIS A 76 -1.56 1.85 -2.37
N VAL A 77 -1.35 2.80 -1.44
CA VAL A 77 -1.17 4.22 -1.80
C VAL A 77 0.04 4.38 -2.73
N THR A 78 1.17 3.76 -2.39
CA THR A 78 2.36 3.75 -3.25
C THR A 78 2.06 3.17 -4.63
N ILE A 79 1.35 2.05 -4.73
CA ILE A 79 0.99 1.44 -6.03
C ILE A 79 0.09 2.38 -6.85
N ASN A 80 -0.88 3.04 -6.22
CA ASN A 80 -1.74 4.00 -6.92
C ASN A 80 -0.91 5.17 -7.48
N GLU A 81 0.05 5.69 -6.71
CA GLU A 81 0.98 6.71 -7.19
C GLU A 81 1.84 6.19 -8.35
N GLN A 82 2.45 5.01 -8.19
CA GLN A 82 3.26 4.34 -9.21
C GLN A 82 2.50 4.17 -10.53
N LEU A 83 1.24 3.72 -10.49
CA LEU A 83 0.39 3.58 -11.67
C LEU A 83 0.05 4.94 -12.31
N SER A 84 -0.14 5.98 -11.50
CA SER A 84 -0.48 7.33 -11.98
C SER A 84 0.65 7.96 -12.79
N ILE A 85 1.91 7.71 -12.41
CA ILE A 85 3.09 8.25 -13.08
C ILE A 85 3.84 7.23 -13.94
N ASP A 86 3.37 5.98 -14.00
CA ASP A 86 4.04 4.84 -14.64
C ASP A 86 5.50 4.67 -14.16
N ASN A 87 5.67 4.60 -12.85
CA ASN A 87 6.98 4.40 -12.22
C ASN A 87 6.92 3.20 -11.27
N PRO A 88 7.72 2.13 -11.44
CA PRO A 88 8.73 1.99 -12.48
C PRO A 88 8.12 1.86 -13.89
N PRO A 89 8.83 2.29 -14.96
CA PRO A 89 8.30 2.30 -16.32
C PRO A 89 7.72 0.94 -16.74
N GLY A 90 6.51 0.96 -17.31
CA GLY A 90 5.81 -0.25 -17.76
C GLY A 90 4.91 -0.91 -16.71
N ILE A 91 4.93 -0.45 -15.44
CA ILE A 91 4.06 -0.99 -14.39
C ILE A 91 2.57 -0.86 -14.75
N ARG A 92 2.18 0.23 -15.44
CA ARG A 92 0.79 0.42 -15.89
C ARG A 92 0.36 -0.64 -16.89
N GLN A 93 1.24 -1.00 -17.83
CA GLN A 93 0.95 -2.02 -18.84
C GLN A 93 0.80 -3.41 -18.18
N HIS A 94 1.67 -3.72 -17.22
CA HIS A 94 1.54 -4.96 -16.46
C HIS A 94 0.23 -5.00 -15.67
N PHE A 95 -0.13 -3.92 -15.00
CA PHE A 95 -1.39 -3.82 -14.27
C PHE A 95 -2.61 -4.02 -15.19
N GLN A 96 -2.63 -3.37 -16.35
CA GLN A 96 -3.70 -3.56 -17.34
C GLN A 96 -3.80 -5.02 -17.80
N THR A 97 -2.68 -5.72 -17.91
CA THR A 97 -2.65 -7.14 -18.26
C THR A 97 -3.20 -8.02 -17.13
N LEU A 98 -2.85 -7.72 -15.87
CA LEU A 98 -3.42 -8.40 -14.70
C LEU A 98 -4.94 -8.21 -14.62
N GLN A 99 -5.44 -7.01 -14.94
CA GLN A 99 -6.88 -6.71 -14.95
C GLN A 99 -7.66 -7.47 -16.03
N GLN A 100 -7.00 -8.11 -17.01
CA GLN A 100 -7.67 -9.02 -17.94
C GLN A 100 -8.02 -10.37 -17.31
N LYS A 101 -7.35 -10.72 -16.20
CA LYS A 101 -7.46 -12.02 -15.52
C LYS A 101 -8.05 -11.92 -14.10
N HIS A 102 -7.99 -10.73 -13.50
CA HIS A 102 -8.35 -10.47 -12.11
C HIS A 102 -9.25 -9.25 -12.00
N GLU A 103 -10.10 -9.22 -10.97
CA GLU A 103 -10.75 -7.99 -10.54
C GLU A 103 -9.72 -6.94 -10.15
N LYS A 104 -10.10 -5.66 -10.22
CA LYS A 104 -9.16 -4.54 -9.99
C LYS A 104 -8.43 -4.66 -8.65
N HIS A 105 -9.14 -5.04 -7.58
CA HIS A 105 -8.55 -5.15 -6.24
C HIS A 105 -7.54 -6.31 -6.16
N ASP A 106 -7.88 -7.45 -6.75
CA ASP A 106 -7.00 -8.62 -6.81
C ASP A 106 -5.74 -8.32 -7.62
N ALA A 107 -5.87 -7.61 -8.75
CA ALA A 107 -4.72 -7.15 -9.53
C ALA A 107 -3.81 -6.21 -8.73
N LEU A 108 -4.38 -5.32 -7.89
CA LEU A 108 -3.60 -4.47 -6.99
C LEU A 108 -2.89 -5.30 -5.91
N HIS A 109 -3.51 -6.37 -5.41
CA HIS A 109 -2.85 -7.29 -4.47
C HIS A 109 -1.69 -8.05 -5.09
N VAL A 110 -1.79 -8.47 -6.35
CA VAL A 110 -0.64 -9.06 -7.07
C VAL A 110 0.55 -8.10 -7.12
N LEU A 111 0.30 -6.82 -7.41
CA LEU A 111 1.35 -5.80 -7.37
C LEU A 111 1.90 -5.60 -5.95
N LEU A 112 1.02 -5.57 -4.94
CA LEU A 112 1.40 -5.41 -3.54
C LEU A 112 2.31 -6.52 -3.06
N GLU A 113 2.01 -7.78 -3.37
CA GLU A 113 2.86 -8.92 -3.01
C GLU A 113 4.25 -8.79 -3.60
N CYS A 114 4.35 -8.50 -4.90
CA CYS A 114 5.64 -8.30 -5.57
C CYS A 114 6.42 -7.10 -5.00
N LEU A 115 5.74 -6.00 -4.69
CA LEU A 115 6.36 -4.81 -4.11
C LEU A 115 6.87 -5.09 -2.69
N ALA A 116 6.07 -5.76 -1.86
CA ALA A 116 6.45 -6.14 -0.50
C ALA A 116 7.67 -7.06 -0.50
N GLU A 117 7.71 -8.05 -1.40
CA GLU A 117 8.87 -8.94 -1.57
C GLU A 117 10.12 -8.17 -1.99
N ALA A 118 10.00 -7.26 -2.97
CA ALA A 118 11.13 -6.45 -3.44
C ALA A 118 11.68 -5.52 -2.33
N ILE A 119 10.79 -4.88 -1.55
CA ILE A 119 11.19 -4.08 -0.38
C ILE A 119 11.93 -4.95 0.65
N TRP A 120 11.42 -6.14 0.94
CA TRP A 120 12.04 -7.06 1.89
C TRP A 120 13.45 -7.49 1.43
N LYS A 121 13.62 -7.79 0.13
CA LYS A 121 14.94 -8.10 -0.46
C LYS A 121 15.89 -6.93 -0.33
N ALA A 122 15.45 -5.72 -0.70
CA ALA A 122 16.24 -4.49 -0.62
C ALA A 122 16.67 -4.13 0.81
N GLN A 123 15.87 -4.49 1.83
CA GLN A 123 16.23 -4.27 3.24
C GLN A 123 17.27 -5.25 3.76
N ARG A 124 17.36 -6.47 3.20
CA ARG A 124 18.27 -7.53 3.68
C ARG A 124 19.53 -7.68 2.85
N HIS A 125 19.52 -7.27 1.60
CA HIS A 125 20.62 -7.46 0.66
C HIS A 125 21.04 -6.13 0.06
N GLU A 126 22.28 -5.70 0.31
CA GLU A 126 22.81 -4.41 -0.18
C GLU A 126 22.87 -4.32 -1.71
N SER A 127 22.88 -5.46 -2.41
CA SER A 127 22.92 -5.54 -3.87
C SER A 127 21.55 -5.67 -4.55
N ALA A 128 20.46 -5.71 -3.77
CA ALA A 128 19.13 -5.87 -4.33
C ALA A 128 18.66 -4.56 -5.01
N ASP A 129 18.13 -4.70 -6.22
CA ASP A 129 17.56 -3.61 -7.00
C ASP A 129 16.04 -3.72 -6.92
N LEU A 130 15.44 -2.89 -6.06
CA LEU A 130 14.01 -2.94 -5.73
C LEU A 130 13.14 -2.85 -6.99
N GLU A 131 13.42 -1.90 -7.88
CA GLU A 131 12.59 -1.69 -9.07
C GLU A 131 12.69 -2.88 -10.03
N LYS A 132 13.91 -3.38 -10.24
CA LYS A 132 14.16 -4.54 -11.09
C LYS A 132 13.51 -5.80 -10.54
N ASP A 133 13.66 -6.07 -9.25
CA ASP A 133 13.08 -7.24 -8.60
C ASP A 133 11.55 -7.17 -8.58
N TYR A 134 11.00 -5.98 -8.35
CA TYR A 134 9.56 -5.73 -8.40
C TYR A 134 8.99 -6.01 -9.81
N LEU A 135 9.56 -5.40 -10.86
CA LEU A 135 9.09 -5.62 -12.24
C LEU A 135 9.30 -7.06 -12.72
N ALA A 136 10.38 -7.73 -12.30
CA ALA A 136 10.61 -9.14 -12.62
C ALA A 136 9.50 -10.03 -12.02
N CYS A 137 9.16 -9.82 -10.75
CA CYS A 137 8.05 -10.54 -10.11
C CYS A 137 6.72 -10.31 -10.83
N VAL A 138 6.38 -9.04 -11.10
CA VAL A 138 5.11 -8.69 -11.77
C VAL A 138 5.05 -9.30 -13.17
N THR A 139 6.15 -9.29 -13.92
CA THR A 139 6.24 -9.91 -15.24
C THR A 139 5.89 -11.39 -15.18
N GLU A 140 6.43 -12.13 -14.22
CA GLU A 140 6.12 -13.56 -14.03
C GLU A 140 4.64 -13.78 -13.72
N GLN A 141 4.01 -12.92 -12.91
CA GLN A 141 2.58 -13.02 -12.62
C GLN A 141 1.72 -12.74 -13.85
N THR A 142 2.11 -11.82 -14.73
CA THR A 142 1.35 -11.57 -15.98
C THR A 142 1.35 -12.75 -16.96
N ARG A 143 2.37 -13.61 -16.89
CA ARG A 143 2.56 -14.77 -17.79
C ARG A 143 1.76 -16.00 -17.37
N LYS A 144 1.43 -16.15 -16.08
CA LYS A 144 0.59 -17.23 -15.55
C LYS A 144 -0.84 -17.07 -16.04
#